data_AF-A0A3L9DST0-F1
#
_entry.id   AF-A0A3L9DST0-F1
#
_cell.length_a   1.000
_cell.length_b   1.000
_cell.length_c   1.000
_cell.angle_alpha   90.00
_cell.angle_beta   90.00
_cell.angle_gamma   90.00
#
_symmetry.space_group_name_H-M   'P 1'
#
loop_
_entity.id
_entity.type
_entity.pdbx_description
1 polymer ?
#
loop_
_entity_poly.entity_id
_entity_poly.type
_entity_poly.pdbx_seq_one_letter_code
_entity_poly.pdbx_strand_id
1 'polypeptide(L)'
;MKWNKFALRKTDEEEKQYFGTDEIWSEPVPDSEEMVLVSDGVTIWLDEWYSDTDGANLMDSDALGLYWMPLPELPKEVNNDSEV
;
A
#
# COMPACT_ATOMS: atom_id res chain seq x y z
N MET A 1 10.82 7.93 -4.80
CA MET A 1 10.02 6.87 -4.14
C MET A 1 10.57 6.62 -2.75
N LYS A 2 9.70 6.35 -1.78
CA LYS A 2 10.04 6.14 -0.37
C LYS A 2 9.27 4.92 0.13
N TRP A 3 9.92 4.07 0.92
CA TRP A 3 9.27 2.96 1.61
C TRP A 3 8.44 3.47 2.79
N ASN A 4 7.17 3.08 2.82
CA ASN A 4 6.23 3.30 3.91
C ASN A 4 6.13 2.01 4.74
N LYS A 5 5.97 2.10 6.05
CA LYS A 5 5.83 0.92 6.90
C LYS A 5 4.36 0.66 7.16
N PHE A 6 3.90 -0.55 6.91
CA PHE A 6 2.61 -1.00 7.39
C PHE A 6 2.66 -1.11 8.91
N ALA A 7 1.89 -0.25 9.56
CA ALA A 7 1.78 -0.22 11.01
C ALA A 7 0.34 0.10 11.38
N LEU A 8 -0.12 -0.49 12.47
CA LEU A 8 -1.37 -0.11 13.10
C LEU A 8 -1.15 1.11 14.01
N ARG A 9 -2.18 1.93 14.11
CA ARG A 9 -2.31 2.98 15.11
C ARG A 9 -3.64 2.81 15.83
N LYS A 10 -3.72 3.37 17.04
CA LYS A 10 -4.98 3.45 17.76
C LYS A 10 -5.98 4.31 17.01
N THR A 11 -7.23 3.90 17.06
CA THR A 11 -8.37 4.75 16.68
C THR A 11 -8.58 5.85 17.71
N ASP A 12 -9.04 7.00 17.25
CA ASP A 12 -9.69 7.97 18.14
C ASP A 12 -11.15 7.58 18.44
N GLU A 13 -11.87 8.41 19.20
CA GLU A 13 -13.25 8.11 19.60
C GLU A 13 -14.23 8.05 18.42
N GLU A 14 -14.05 8.89 17.41
CA GLU A 14 -14.92 8.94 16.22
C GLU A 14 -14.64 7.75 15.32
N GLU A 15 -13.36 7.47 15.05
CA GLU A 15 -12.91 6.31 14.29
C GLU A 15 -13.35 5.01 14.95
N LYS A 16 -13.23 4.90 16.28
CA LYS A 16 -13.68 3.70 17.00
C LYS A 16 -15.19 3.49 16.89
N GLN A 17 -15.97 4.56 16.93
CA GLN A 17 -17.43 4.48 16.72
C GLN A 17 -17.77 4.07 15.29
N TYR A 18 -17.01 4.54 14.31
CA TYR A 18 -17.24 4.25 12.89
C TYR A 18 -16.79 2.83 12.49
N PHE A 19 -15.54 2.47 12.81
CA PHE A 19 -14.93 1.20 12.42
C PHE A 19 -15.18 0.05 13.40
N GLY A 20 -15.56 0.35 14.65
CA GLY A 20 -15.81 -0.68 15.67
C GLY A 20 -14.56 -1.41 16.17
N THR A 21 -13.36 -0.89 15.90
CA THR A 21 -12.05 -1.46 16.29
C THR A 21 -11.20 -0.46 17.07
N ASP A 22 -10.28 -0.97 17.90
CA ASP A 22 -9.31 -0.18 18.67
C ASP A 22 -8.11 0.28 17.82
N GLU A 23 -7.88 -0.35 16.67
CA GLU A 23 -6.72 -0.09 15.82
C GLU A 23 -7.09 -0.13 14.34
N ILE A 24 -6.46 0.77 13.56
CA ILE A 24 -6.56 0.85 12.11
C ILE A 24 -5.17 1.06 11.50
N TRP A 25 -5.03 0.84 10.20
CA TRP A 25 -3.78 1.12 9.51
C TRP A 25 -3.40 2.60 9.59
N SER A 26 -2.13 2.85 9.90
CA SER A 26 -1.56 4.18 9.85
C SER A 26 -1.30 4.57 8.40
N GLU A 27 -1.82 5.72 8.00
CA GLU A 27 -1.54 6.27 6.69
C GLU A 27 -0.06 6.65 6.52
N PRO A 28 0.47 6.59 5.28
CA PRO A 28 -0.24 6.20 4.07
C PRO A 28 -0.36 4.67 3.92
N VAL A 29 -1.46 4.24 3.34
CA VAL A 29 -1.68 2.89 2.81
C VAL A 29 -1.92 2.95 1.30
N PRO A 30 -1.74 1.84 0.55
CA PRO A 30 -2.12 1.76 -0.85
C PRO A 30 -3.64 1.92 -1.05
N ASP A 31 -4.05 2.22 -2.28
CA ASP A 31 -5.46 2.13 -2.66
C ASP A 31 -5.91 0.66 -2.75
N SER A 32 -7.21 0.38 -2.58
CA SER A 32 -7.72 -0.99 -2.71
C SER A 32 -7.51 -1.51 -4.14
N GLU A 33 -7.14 -2.79 -4.24
CA GLU A 33 -6.75 -3.50 -5.47
C GLU A 33 -5.45 -2.94 -6.10
N GLU A 34 -4.67 -2.12 -5.39
CA GLU A 34 -3.38 -1.62 -5.87
C GLU A 34 -2.30 -2.70 -5.73
N MET A 35 -1.63 -3.00 -6.85
CA MET A 35 -0.39 -3.78 -6.87
C MET A 35 0.79 -2.92 -6.42
N VAL A 36 1.44 -3.32 -5.33
CA VAL A 36 2.56 -2.59 -4.73
C VAL A 36 3.83 -3.42 -4.63
N LEU A 37 4.98 -2.76 -4.53
CA LEU A 37 6.20 -3.42 -4.09
C LEU A 37 6.16 -3.57 -2.57
N VAL A 38 6.44 -4.77 -2.07
CA VAL A 38 6.50 -5.10 -0.65
C VAL A 38 7.91 -5.56 -0.28
N SER A 39 8.34 -5.27 0.95
CA SER A 39 9.63 -5.71 1.48
C SER A 39 9.59 -5.99 2.98
N ASP A 40 10.34 -7.01 3.41
CA ASP A 40 10.69 -7.29 4.81
C ASP A 40 12.01 -6.61 5.24
N GLY A 41 12.62 -5.82 4.37
CA GLY A 41 13.94 -5.21 4.55
C GLY A 41 15.10 -6.07 4.03
N VAL A 42 14.84 -7.27 3.50
CA VAL A 42 15.83 -8.17 2.91
C VAL A 42 15.48 -8.49 1.45
N THR A 43 14.21 -8.83 1.19
CA THR A 43 13.68 -9.22 -0.13
C THR A 43 12.60 -8.23 -0.58
N ILE A 44 12.38 -8.15 -1.90
CA ILE A 44 11.29 -7.38 -2.51
C ILE A 44 10.41 -8.33 -3.34
N TRP A 45 9.10 -8.18 -3.23
CA TRP A 45 8.12 -8.89 -4.05
C TRP A 45 6.94 -7.98 -4.41
N LEU A 46 6.03 -8.49 -5.24
CA LEU A 46 4.77 -7.84 -5.58
C LEU A 46 3.65 -8.48 -4.78
N ASP A 47 2.72 -7.66 -4.33
CA ASP A 47 1.51 -8.11 -3.65
C ASP A 47 0.40 -7.06 -3.87
N GLU A 48 -0.85 -7.48 -3.74
CA GLU A 48 -2.03 -6.63 -3.90
C GLU A 48 -2.53 -6.20 -2.53
N TRP A 49 -2.76 -4.89 -2.36
CA TRP A 49 -3.45 -4.39 -1.19
C TRP A 49 -4.97 -4.47 -1.41
N TYR A 50 -5.67 -5.24 -0.59
CA TYR A 50 -7.11 -5.40 -0.70
C TYR A 50 -7.81 -4.85 0.55
N SER A 51 -8.87 -4.08 0.35
CA SER A 51 -9.72 -3.55 1.42
C SER A 51 -11.19 -3.86 1.16
N ASP A 52 -11.86 -4.41 2.15
CA ASP A 52 -13.30 -4.68 2.13
C ASP A 52 -13.96 -4.25 3.46
N THR A 53 -15.14 -4.80 3.76
CA THR A 53 -15.88 -4.50 5.00
C THR A 53 -15.26 -5.10 6.25
N ASP A 54 -14.43 -6.12 6.11
CA ASP A 54 -13.82 -6.87 7.22
C ASP A 54 -12.43 -6.33 7.58
N GLY A 55 -11.81 -5.56 6.68
CA GLY A 55 -10.58 -4.82 6.94
C GLY A 55 -9.77 -4.59 5.67
N ALA A 56 -8.46 -4.40 5.85
CA ALA A 56 -7.52 -4.32 4.73
C ALA A 56 -6.25 -5.09 5.06
N ASN A 57 -5.67 -5.76 4.07
CA ASN A 57 -4.37 -6.42 4.18
C ASN A 57 -3.76 -6.63 2.79
N LEU A 58 -2.54 -7.16 2.76
CA LEU A 58 -1.98 -7.75 1.55
C LEU A 58 -2.66 -9.10 1.26
N MET A 59 -2.85 -9.42 -0.02
CA MET A 59 -3.55 -10.64 -0.45
C MET A 59 -2.75 -11.91 -0.16
N ASP A 60 -1.43 -11.86 -0.37
CA ASP A 60 -0.55 -13.03 -0.23
C ASP A 60 0.34 -12.97 1.03
N SER A 61 0.32 -11.85 1.79
CA SER A 61 1.19 -11.60 2.94
C SER A 61 0.46 -11.04 4.16
N ASP A 62 0.99 -11.20 5.36
CA ASP A 62 0.58 -10.40 6.52
C ASP A 62 1.34 -9.07 6.49
N ALA A 63 0.63 -7.96 6.23
CA ALA A 63 1.24 -6.66 6.03
C ALA A 63 1.98 -6.13 7.27
N LEU A 64 1.57 -6.50 8.49
CA LEU A 64 2.05 -5.83 9.70
C LEU A 64 3.57 -5.93 9.87
N GLY A 65 4.24 -4.78 9.85
CA GLY A 65 5.70 -4.70 9.99
C GLY A 65 6.48 -4.73 8.69
N LEU A 66 5.83 -5.08 7.56
CA LEU A 66 6.39 -4.97 6.23
C LEU A 66 6.42 -3.53 5.74
N TYR A 67 7.11 -3.31 4.63
CA TYR A 67 7.23 -2.03 3.96
C TYR A 67 6.60 -2.09 2.58
N TRP A 68 6.02 -0.98 2.12
CA TRP A 68 5.46 -0.83 0.79
C TRP A 68 5.92 0.43 0.08
N MET A 69 5.83 0.40 -1.25
CA MET A 69 5.90 1.58 -2.11
C MET A 69 5.13 1.32 -3.42
N PRO A 70 4.58 2.37 -4.07
CA PRO A 70 3.91 2.19 -5.35
C PRO A 70 4.91 1.72 -6.41
N LEU A 71 4.37 1.10 -7.47
CA LEU A 71 5.17 0.75 -8.64
C LEU A 71 5.78 2.02 -9.27
N PRO A 72 6.99 1.91 -9.86
CA PRO A 72 7.57 3.03 -10.58
C PRO A 72 6.69 3.42 -11.78
N GLU A 73 6.67 4.71 -12.12
CA GLU A 73 6.10 5.15 -13.40
C GLU A 73 6.78 4.40 -14.56
N LEU A 74 5.97 3.92 -15.51
CA LEU A 74 6.49 3.31 -16.72
C LEU A 74 7.32 4.34 -17.51
N PRO A 75 8.39 3.91 -18.20
CA PRO A 75 9.13 4.77 -19.10
C PRO A 75 8.20 5.44 -20.12
N LYS A 76 8.34 6.75 -20.32
CA LYS A 76 7.65 7.47 -21.39
C LYS A 76 8.46 7.29 -22.67
N GLU A 77 7.89 6.67 -23.69
CA GLU A 77 8.51 6.65 -25.02
C GLU A 77 8.53 8.07 -25.59
N VAL A 78 9.70 8.54 -26.03
CA VAL A 78 9.84 9.79 -26.77
C VAL A 78 9.72 9.43 -28.25
N ASN A 79 8.52 9.58 -28.82
CA ASN A 79 8.34 9.41 -30.26
C ASN A 79 9.07 10.56 -30.98
N ASN A 80 10.22 10.26 -31.60
CA ASN A 80 10.95 11.16 -32.49
C ASN A 80 10.33 11.24 -33.90
N ASP A 81 8.99 11.28 -34.00
CA ASP A 81 8.29 11.44 -35.27
C ASP A 81 8.12 12.92 -35.62
N SER A 82 9.23 13.65 -35.70
CA SER A 82 9.23 15.06 -36.14
C SER A 82 10.48 15.43 -36.93
N GLU A 83 10.98 14.55 -37.80
CA GLU A 83 11.89 14.94 -38.88
C GLU A 83 11.68 14.05 -40.12
N VAL A 84 10.65 14.34 -40.93
CA VAL A 84 10.67 14.14 -42.40
C VAL A 84 9.89 15.25 -43.07
#